data_AF-A0A6M0IHS4-F1
#
_entry.id   AF-A0A6M0IHS4-F1
#
_cell.length_a   1.000
_cell.length_b   1.000
_cell.length_c   1.000
_cell.angle_alpha   90.00
_cell.angle_beta   90.00
_cell.angle_gamma   90.00
#
_symmetry.space_group_name_H-M   'P 1'
#
loop_
_entity.id
_entity.type
_entity.pdbx_description
1 polymer ?
#
loop_
_entity_poly.entity_id
_entity_poly.type
_entity_poly.pdbx_seq_one_letter_code
_entity_poly.pdbx_strand_id
1 'polypeptide(L)'
;MKKYLQVFVLSTLSTFAYAQDEKPEKPKTKLEAFMAQDGTVIVQGFSTIGKMEGMYGSFLSVDSKEITVASSGKREYGITIEVKKNIGSNLTRESTSYIDYDEIESLLKGIDYISKIDKSSTKLQDFQADYRTKDDLKISVFSGSLGLFSSSKNSSIYLNVESGIIGRATATFKLESINEFRGLIAKAKEKLDSIK
;
A
#
# COMPACT_ATOMS: atom_id res chain seq x y z
N MET A 1 -1.61 -76.19 -19.03
CA MET A 1 -2.29 -75.52 -17.89
C MET A 1 -2.10 -74.01 -18.05
N LYS A 2 -3.04 -73.24 -17.50
CA LYS A 2 -3.54 -71.91 -17.92
C LYS A 2 -2.50 -70.78 -18.08
N LYS A 3 -2.65 -70.01 -19.17
CA LYS A 3 -2.06 -68.69 -19.43
C LYS A 3 -2.80 -67.62 -18.61
N TYR A 4 -2.08 -66.67 -18.01
CA TYR A 4 -2.66 -65.46 -17.43
C TYR A 4 -2.13 -64.23 -18.16
N LEU A 5 -3.02 -63.56 -18.89
CA LEU A 5 -2.80 -62.29 -19.57
C LEU A 5 -3.29 -61.19 -18.62
N GLN A 6 -2.38 -60.43 -18.01
CA GLN A 6 -2.74 -59.28 -17.18
C GLN A 6 -2.87 -58.05 -18.09
N VAL A 7 -4.10 -57.54 -18.21
CA VAL A 7 -4.40 -56.28 -18.88
C VAL A 7 -4.31 -55.16 -17.85
N PHE A 8 -3.36 -54.25 -18.02
CA PHE A 8 -3.25 -53.01 -17.25
C PHE A 8 -4.18 -51.96 -17.88
N VAL A 9 -5.24 -51.58 -17.17
CA VAL A 9 -6.11 -50.46 -17.57
C VAL A 9 -5.56 -49.19 -16.95
N LEU A 10 -5.04 -48.29 -17.78
CA LEU A 10 -4.53 -46.99 -17.39
C LEU A 10 -5.70 -45.98 -17.42
N SER A 11 -6.29 -45.67 -16.25
CA SER A 11 -7.33 -44.64 -16.16
C SER A 11 -6.69 -43.25 -16.07
N THR A 12 -6.83 -42.45 -17.12
CA THR A 12 -6.47 -41.02 -17.10
C THR A 12 -7.52 -40.24 -16.33
N LEU A 13 -7.19 -39.76 -15.12
CA LEU A 13 -8.01 -38.78 -14.41
C LEU A 13 -7.85 -37.42 -15.10
N SER A 14 -8.89 -36.99 -15.83
CA SER A 14 -9.01 -35.62 -16.32
C SER A 14 -9.39 -34.71 -15.16
N THR A 15 -8.46 -33.92 -14.64
CA THR A 15 -8.77 -32.85 -13.69
C THR A 15 -9.45 -31.70 -14.43
N PHE A 16 -10.75 -31.54 -14.25
CA PHE A 16 -11.46 -30.33 -14.64
C PHE A 16 -11.06 -29.21 -13.68
N ALA A 17 -10.21 -28.28 -14.13
CA ALA A 17 -9.97 -27.03 -13.43
C ALA A 17 -11.12 -26.08 -13.78
N TYR A 18 -12.00 -25.81 -12.81
CA TYR A 18 -12.94 -24.70 -12.91
C TYR A 18 -12.18 -23.40 -12.60
N ALA A 19 -12.07 -22.51 -13.59
CA ALA A 19 -11.68 -21.13 -13.33
C ALA A 19 -12.83 -20.49 -12.52
N GLN A 20 -12.54 -20.02 -11.29
CA GLN A 20 -13.47 -19.13 -10.60
C GLN A 20 -13.47 -17.80 -11.34
N ASP A 21 -14.64 -17.37 -11.81
CA ASP A 21 -14.86 -15.98 -12.22
C ASP A 21 -14.63 -15.10 -10.98
N GLU A 22 -13.42 -14.55 -10.85
CA GLU A 22 -13.15 -13.49 -9.89
C GLU A 22 -14.02 -12.30 -10.27
N LYS A 23 -14.99 -11.99 -9.41
CA LYS A 23 -15.75 -10.75 -9.56
C LYS A 23 -14.77 -9.59 -9.44
N PRO A 24 -14.79 -8.61 -10.37
CA PRO A 24 -13.91 -7.47 -10.28
C PRO A 24 -14.13 -6.77 -8.94
N GLU A 25 -13.04 -6.47 -8.25
CA GLU A 25 -13.08 -5.79 -6.96
C GLU A 25 -13.72 -4.42 -7.15
N LYS A 26 -14.65 -4.05 -6.25
CA LYS A 26 -15.29 -2.74 -6.33
C LYS A 26 -14.28 -1.67 -5.92
N PRO A 27 -14.25 -0.50 -6.60
CA PRO A 27 -13.44 0.63 -6.19
C PRO A 27 -13.66 1.00 -4.72
N LYS A 28 -12.58 1.21 -3.97
CA LYS A 28 -12.63 1.55 -2.53
C LYS A 28 -12.66 3.06 -2.31
N THR A 29 -12.16 3.81 -3.29
CA THR A 29 -12.07 5.28 -3.28
C THR A 29 -12.82 5.91 -4.45
N LYS A 30 -13.13 7.19 -4.32
CA LYS A 30 -13.73 7.97 -5.41
C LYS A 30 -12.75 8.11 -6.57
N LEU A 31 -11.46 8.27 -6.28
CA LEU A 31 -10.41 8.32 -7.30
C LEU A 31 -10.41 7.05 -8.16
N GLU A 32 -10.41 5.87 -7.54
CA GLU A 32 -10.51 4.60 -8.27
C GLU A 32 -11.81 4.51 -9.06
N ALA A 33 -12.94 4.90 -8.47
CA ALA A 33 -14.24 4.84 -9.12
C ALA A 33 -14.31 5.75 -10.37
N PHE A 34 -13.62 6.88 -10.36
CA PHE A 34 -13.49 7.76 -11.53
C PHE A 34 -12.56 7.17 -12.59
N MET A 35 -11.44 6.56 -12.16
CA MET A 35 -10.49 5.91 -13.07
C MET A 35 -11.06 4.66 -13.75
N ALA A 36 -11.99 3.96 -13.10
CA ALA A 36 -12.61 2.75 -13.61
C ALA A 36 -13.78 2.99 -14.58
N GLN A 37 -14.07 4.24 -14.96
CA GLN A 37 -15.17 4.52 -15.90
C GLN A 37 -14.79 4.20 -17.35
N ASP A 38 -15.48 3.23 -17.94
CA ASP A 38 -15.31 2.86 -19.34
C ASP A 38 -16.02 3.86 -20.28
N GLY A 39 -15.49 4.00 -21.51
CA GLY A 39 -16.13 4.76 -22.59
C GLY A 39 -16.18 6.28 -22.37
N THR A 40 -15.46 6.80 -21.38
CA THR A 40 -15.33 8.25 -21.14
C THR A 40 -13.87 8.68 -21.11
N VAL A 41 -13.61 9.93 -21.48
CA VAL A 41 -12.26 10.51 -21.38
C VAL A 41 -12.05 11.01 -19.94
N ILE A 42 -10.99 10.52 -19.30
CA ILE A 42 -10.55 10.94 -17.97
C ILE A 42 -9.30 11.81 -18.10
N VAL A 43 -9.37 13.04 -17.62
CA VAL A 43 -8.23 13.96 -17.54
C VAL A 43 -7.63 13.89 -16.14
N GLN A 44 -6.35 13.58 -16.03
CA GLN A 44 -5.64 13.48 -14.75
C GLN A 44 -4.60 14.61 -14.64
N GLY A 45 -4.82 15.52 -13.69
CA GLY A 45 -3.80 16.46 -13.22
C GLY A 45 -3.06 15.84 -12.05
N PHE A 46 -1.73 15.94 -12.03
CA PHE A 46 -0.93 15.46 -10.90
C PHE A 46 0.27 16.35 -10.64
N SER A 47 0.72 16.37 -9.40
CA SER A 47 1.92 17.10 -8.98
C SER A 47 2.65 16.32 -7.90
N THR A 48 3.91 15.98 -8.15
CA THR A 48 4.76 15.32 -7.16
C THR A 48 5.13 16.29 -6.06
N ILE A 49 4.74 15.94 -4.84
CA ILE A 49 4.94 16.74 -3.64
C ILE A 49 6.29 16.43 -3.01
N GLY A 50 6.70 15.16 -3.03
CA GLY A 50 8.00 14.75 -2.56
C GLY A 50 8.21 13.25 -2.58
N LYS A 51 9.45 12.86 -2.26
CA LYS A 51 9.89 11.48 -2.20
C LYS A 51 10.71 11.27 -0.94
N MET A 52 10.65 10.07 -0.38
CA MET A 52 11.46 9.64 0.75
C MET A 52 12.19 8.35 0.37
N GLU A 53 13.49 8.31 0.68
CA GLU A 53 14.28 7.08 0.58
C GLU A 53 14.30 6.39 1.94
N GLY A 54 13.91 5.13 1.93
CA GLY A 54 13.88 4.26 3.09
C GLY A 54 15.07 3.32 3.14
N MET A 55 15.07 2.50 4.18
CA MET A 55 16.02 1.41 4.35
C MET A 55 15.81 0.32 3.29
N TYR A 56 16.84 -0.49 3.05
CA TYR A 56 16.78 -1.66 2.17
C TYR A 56 16.35 -1.36 0.72
N GLY A 57 16.75 -0.19 0.19
CA GLY A 57 16.42 0.21 -1.18
C GLY A 57 14.91 0.37 -1.39
N SER A 58 14.21 0.87 -0.37
CA SER A 58 12.79 1.21 -0.47
C SER A 58 12.60 2.70 -0.68
N PHE A 59 11.52 3.07 -1.36
CA PHE A 59 11.19 4.44 -1.71
C PHE A 59 9.71 4.66 -1.52
N LEU A 60 9.35 5.89 -1.16
CA LEU A 60 7.98 6.35 -1.10
C LEU A 60 7.87 7.67 -1.87
N SER A 61 6.80 7.87 -2.63
CA SER A 61 6.47 9.15 -3.23
C SER A 61 5.02 9.53 -2.99
N VAL A 62 4.79 10.82 -2.81
CA VAL A 62 3.46 11.40 -2.60
C VAL A 62 3.16 12.37 -3.73
N ASP A 63 2.04 12.18 -4.40
CA ASP A 63 1.53 13.11 -5.41
C ASP A 63 0.14 13.62 -5.02
N SER A 64 -0.14 14.88 -5.31
CA SER A 64 -1.51 15.41 -5.33
C SER A 64 -2.15 15.14 -6.69
N LYS A 65 -3.42 14.77 -6.70
CA LYS A 65 -4.14 14.33 -7.91
C LYS A 65 -5.51 15.02 -8.04
N GLU A 66 -5.81 15.45 -9.26
CA GLU A 66 -7.13 15.91 -9.71
C GLU A 66 -7.56 15.01 -10.87
N ILE A 67 -8.78 14.50 -10.82
CA ILE A 67 -9.36 13.66 -11.87
C ILE A 67 -10.63 14.31 -12.37
N THR A 68 -10.71 14.59 -13.67
CA THR A 68 -11.89 15.17 -14.32
C THR A 68 -12.46 14.23 -15.36
N VAL A 69 -13.78 13.96 -15.28
CA VAL A 69 -14.51 13.24 -16.34
C VAL A 69 -14.89 14.24 -17.42
N ALA A 70 -14.25 14.19 -18.59
CA ALA A 70 -14.37 15.22 -19.63
C ALA A 70 -15.80 15.43 -20.13
N SER A 71 -16.60 14.36 -20.20
CA SER A 71 -17.98 14.40 -20.67
C SER A 71 -18.94 15.12 -19.73
N SER A 72 -18.66 15.11 -18.42
CA SER A 72 -19.55 15.68 -17.38
C SER A 72 -18.96 16.87 -16.64
N GLY A 73 -17.65 17.10 -16.77
CA GLY A 73 -16.91 18.09 -15.99
C GLY A 73 -16.80 17.78 -14.50
N LYS A 74 -17.30 16.61 -14.04
CA LYS A 74 -17.17 16.19 -12.64
C LYS A 74 -15.71 16.00 -12.27
N ARG A 75 -15.33 16.48 -11.09
CA ARG A 75 -13.96 16.44 -10.58
C ARG A 75 -13.88 15.75 -9.23
N GLU A 76 -12.84 14.97 -9.05
CA GLU A 76 -12.44 14.42 -7.75
C GLU A 76 -10.98 14.74 -7.46
N TYR A 77 -10.68 14.87 -6.18
CA TYR A 77 -9.37 15.26 -5.68
C TYR A 77 -8.89 14.25 -4.64
N GLY A 78 -7.59 14.10 -4.54
CA GLY A 78 -6.96 13.32 -3.49
C GLY A 78 -5.46 13.18 -3.71
N ILE A 79 -4.85 12.22 -3.03
CA ILE A 79 -3.41 11.98 -3.15
C ILE A 79 -3.14 10.54 -3.52
N THR A 80 -1.98 10.30 -4.12
CA THR A 80 -1.44 8.96 -4.34
C THR A 80 -0.17 8.78 -3.53
N ILE A 81 -0.03 7.62 -2.90
CA ILE A 81 1.17 7.22 -2.19
C ILE A 81 1.71 5.97 -2.89
N GLU A 82 2.79 6.14 -3.64
CA GLU A 82 3.49 5.05 -4.30
C GLU A 82 4.61 4.56 -3.38
N VAL A 83 4.67 3.24 -3.20
CA VAL A 83 5.71 2.55 -2.44
C VAL A 83 6.46 1.65 -3.40
N LYS A 84 7.79 1.74 -3.39
CA LYS A 84 8.70 0.91 -4.19
C LYS A 84 9.71 0.22 -3.29
N LYS A 85 10.06 -1.03 -3.59
CA LYS A 85 11.11 -1.77 -2.88
C LYS A 85 11.92 -2.63 -3.86
N ASN A 86 13.22 -2.40 -3.88
CA ASN A 86 14.14 -3.26 -4.60
C ASN A 86 14.33 -4.56 -3.80
N ILE A 87 14.00 -5.69 -4.41
CA ILE A 87 14.07 -7.03 -3.78
C ILE A 87 15.12 -7.95 -4.44
N GLY A 88 15.92 -7.41 -5.35
CA GLY A 88 17.00 -8.11 -6.04
C GLY A 88 17.71 -7.17 -7.02
N SER A 89 18.68 -7.68 -7.77
CA SER A 89 19.49 -6.89 -8.71
C SER A 89 18.68 -6.20 -9.82
N ASN A 90 17.57 -6.82 -10.26
CA ASN A 90 16.70 -6.29 -11.32
C ASN A 90 15.20 -6.49 -11.01
N LEU A 91 14.83 -6.63 -9.74
CA LEU A 91 13.44 -6.88 -9.36
C LEU A 91 12.98 -5.85 -8.33
N THR A 92 11.93 -5.10 -8.69
CA THR A 92 11.31 -4.08 -7.85
C THR A 92 9.84 -4.46 -7.64
N ARG A 93 9.39 -4.39 -6.38
CA ARG A 93 7.96 -4.40 -6.06
C ARG A 93 7.49 -2.97 -5.93
N GLU A 94 6.37 -2.67 -6.56
CA GLU A 94 5.74 -1.36 -6.49
C GLU A 94 4.23 -1.50 -6.32
N SER A 95 3.64 -0.56 -5.59
CA SER A 95 2.20 -0.45 -5.40
C SER A 95 1.85 1.00 -5.10
N THR A 96 0.67 1.44 -5.56
CA THR A 96 0.14 2.77 -5.31
C THR A 96 -1.17 2.66 -4.57
N SER A 97 -1.32 3.42 -3.49
CA SER A 97 -2.60 3.59 -2.79
C SER A 97 -3.18 4.98 -3.07
N TYR A 98 -4.48 5.04 -3.25
CA TYR A 98 -5.29 6.23 -3.48
C TYR A 98 -5.95 6.69 -2.18
N ILE A 99 -5.88 7.97 -1.88
CA ILE A 99 -6.51 8.57 -0.70
C ILE A 99 -7.42 9.69 -1.16
N ASP A 100 -8.72 9.55 -0.94
CA ASP A 100 -9.69 10.60 -1.28
C ASP A 100 -9.43 11.86 -0.45
N TYR A 101 -9.75 13.04 -1.00
CA TYR A 101 -9.54 14.31 -0.32
C TYR A 101 -10.17 14.37 1.09
N ASP A 102 -11.36 13.81 1.27
CA ASP A 102 -12.06 13.76 2.56
C ASP A 102 -11.43 12.79 3.58
N GLU A 103 -10.53 11.90 3.14
CA GLU A 103 -9.80 10.97 4.02
C GLU A 103 -8.48 11.56 4.54
N ILE A 104 -7.89 12.54 3.85
CA ILE A 104 -6.55 13.09 4.16
C ILE A 104 -6.43 13.60 5.61
N GLU A 105 -7.47 14.26 6.12
CA GLU A 105 -7.47 14.77 7.50
C GLU A 105 -7.42 13.63 8.53
N SER A 106 -8.14 12.53 8.25
CA SER A 106 -8.12 11.35 9.11
C SER A 106 -6.77 10.63 9.05
N LEU A 107 -6.14 10.60 7.88
CA LEU A 107 -4.79 10.06 7.68
C LEU A 107 -3.75 10.85 8.47
N LEU A 108 -3.78 12.19 8.40
CA LEU A 108 -2.88 13.05 9.19
C LEU A 108 -3.02 12.80 10.70
N LYS A 109 -4.26 12.71 11.19
CA LYS A 109 -4.55 12.37 12.60
C LYS A 109 -4.06 10.97 12.97
N GLY A 110 -4.22 10.01 12.07
CA GLY A 110 -3.72 8.64 12.25
C GLY A 110 -2.20 8.60 12.40
N ILE A 111 -1.48 9.34 11.56
CA ILE A 111 -0.01 9.49 11.64
C ILE A 111 0.38 10.16 12.96
N ASP A 112 -0.31 11.24 13.34
CA ASP A 112 -0.07 11.94 14.61
C ASP A 112 -0.26 11.04 15.82
N TYR A 113 -1.28 10.18 15.80
CA TYR A 113 -1.54 9.22 16.86
C TYR A 113 -0.44 8.16 16.94
N ILE A 114 -0.14 7.52 15.80
CA ILE A 114 0.83 6.43 15.73
C ILE A 114 2.26 6.90 16.04
N SER A 115 2.62 8.15 15.70
CA SER A 115 3.93 8.73 16.01
C SER A 115 4.27 8.78 17.51
N LYS A 116 3.25 8.73 18.36
CA LYS A 116 3.37 8.80 19.82
C LYS A 116 3.41 7.43 20.48
N ILE A 117 3.20 6.35 19.72
CA ILE A 117 3.19 5.00 20.25
C ILE A 117 4.62 4.55 20.50
N ASP A 118 4.89 4.18 21.75
CA ASP A 118 6.17 3.65 22.18
C ASP A 118 6.00 2.34 22.97
N LYS A 119 7.10 1.82 23.50
CA LYS A 119 7.11 0.56 24.26
C LYS A 119 6.27 0.59 25.53
N SER A 120 5.97 1.76 26.09
CA SER A 120 5.12 1.87 27.28
C SER A 120 3.65 1.56 27.00
N SER A 121 3.26 1.52 25.72
CA SER A 121 1.90 1.21 25.27
C SER A 121 1.47 -0.22 25.59
N THR A 122 2.42 -1.12 25.90
CA THR A 122 2.14 -2.52 26.27
C THR A 122 3.16 -3.04 27.28
N LYS A 123 2.78 -4.08 28.03
CA LYS A 123 3.68 -4.80 28.95
C LYS A 123 4.45 -5.93 28.26
N LEU A 124 4.16 -6.20 26.98
CA LEU A 124 4.80 -7.24 26.19
C LEU A 124 6.17 -6.76 25.64
N GLN A 125 7.00 -7.71 25.24
CA GLN A 125 8.36 -7.44 24.75
C GLN A 125 8.37 -6.57 23.49
N ASP A 126 7.47 -6.88 22.55
CA ASP A 126 7.35 -6.21 21.26
C ASP A 126 5.93 -5.66 21.07
N PHE A 127 5.81 -4.63 20.24
CA PHE A 127 4.53 -4.03 19.86
C PHE A 127 4.49 -3.73 18.37
N GLN A 128 3.28 -3.67 17.83
CA GLN A 128 2.98 -3.13 16.52
C GLN A 128 1.65 -2.38 16.61
N ALA A 129 1.61 -1.21 16.01
CA ALA A 129 0.40 -0.41 15.84
C ALA A 129 0.24 -0.05 14.36
N ASP A 130 -0.96 -0.29 13.84
CA ASP A 130 -1.29 -0.11 12.43
C ASP A 130 -2.41 0.93 12.27
N TYR A 131 -2.24 1.83 11.31
CA TYR A 131 -3.31 2.66 10.76
C TYR A 131 -3.52 2.26 9.31
N ARG A 132 -4.79 2.16 8.89
CA ARG A 132 -5.17 1.73 7.54
C ARG A 132 -6.14 2.71 6.92
N THR A 133 -5.95 2.95 5.63
CA THR A 133 -6.86 3.73 4.79
C THR A 133 -7.82 2.80 4.04
N LYS A 134 -8.77 3.37 3.31
CA LYS A 134 -9.71 2.60 2.49
C LYS A 134 -8.99 1.76 1.42
N ASP A 135 -7.97 2.33 0.78
CA ASP A 135 -7.23 1.68 -0.31
C ASP A 135 -5.93 0.99 0.14
N ASP A 136 -6.04 0.24 1.24
CA ASP A 136 -5.01 -0.68 1.73
C ASP A 136 -3.63 -0.07 2.01
N LEU A 137 -3.52 1.26 2.09
CA LEU A 137 -2.33 1.89 2.66
C LEU A 137 -2.30 1.51 4.14
N LYS A 138 -1.18 0.94 4.58
CA LYS A 138 -0.96 0.61 5.98
C LYS A 138 0.29 1.30 6.48
N ILE A 139 0.13 2.05 7.56
CA ILE A 139 1.21 2.72 8.27
C ILE A 139 1.38 1.98 9.59
N SER A 140 2.55 1.38 9.79
CA SER A 140 2.85 0.56 10.95
C SER A 140 4.03 1.13 11.71
N VAL A 141 3.88 1.33 13.01
CA VAL A 141 5.00 1.55 13.93
C VAL A 141 5.15 0.32 14.80
N PHE A 142 6.36 -0.21 14.86
CA PHE A 142 6.62 -1.44 15.59
C PHE A 142 7.99 -1.43 16.26
N SER A 143 8.07 -2.05 17.42
CA SER A 143 9.33 -2.43 18.04
C SER A 143 9.67 -3.85 17.62
N GLY A 144 10.91 -4.07 17.22
CA GLY A 144 11.41 -5.42 17.00
C GLY A 144 12.76 -5.40 16.30
N SER A 145 13.40 -6.56 16.24
CA SER A 145 14.54 -6.76 15.36
C SER A 145 14.04 -6.88 13.92
N LEU A 146 14.50 -6.00 13.04
CA LEU A 146 14.28 -6.10 11.61
C LEU A 146 15.21 -7.19 11.02
N GLY A 147 15.03 -8.44 11.44
CA GLY A 147 15.72 -9.63 10.94
C GLY A 147 17.15 -9.89 11.45
N LEU A 148 17.35 -11.11 11.98
CA LEU A 148 18.57 -11.90 12.28
C LEU A 148 19.73 -11.31 13.10
N PHE A 149 19.85 -10.00 13.29
CA PHE A 149 20.94 -9.40 14.06
C PHE A 149 20.46 -8.29 14.99
N SER A 150 19.69 -8.62 16.04
CA SER A 150 19.57 -7.66 17.15
C SER A 150 19.25 -8.34 18.47
N SER A 151 20.31 -8.71 19.19
CA SER A 151 20.30 -8.86 20.66
C SER A 151 20.48 -7.50 21.37
N SER A 152 20.11 -6.39 20.74
CA SER A 152 20.28 -5.07 21.35
C SER A 152 19.18 -4.83 22.38
N LYS A 153 19.59 -4.65 23.66
CA LYS A 153 18.73 -4.17 24.75
C LYS A 153 18.03 -2.83 24.43
N ASN A 154 18.51 -2.10 23.43
CA ASN A 154 17.81 -0.96 22.81
C ASN A 154 17.15 -1.41 21.50
N SER A 155 15.98 -2.05 21.57
CA SER A 155 15.17 -2.29 20.36
C SER A 155 14.75 -0.93 19.78
N SER A 156 15.24 -0.64 18.57
CA SER A 156 14.78 0.49 17.75
C SER A 156 13.29 0.32 17.40
N ILE A 157 12.63 1.46 17.16
CA ILE A 157 11.25 1.50 16.66
C ILE A 157 11.33 1.93 15.20
N TYR A 158 10.62 1.19 14.35
CA TYR A 158 10.61 1.40 12.91
C TYR A 158 9.24 1.84 12.44
N LEU A 159 9.23 2.51 11.29
CA LEU A 159 8.05 2.90 10.54
C LEU A 159 8.01 2.07 9.25
N ASN A 160 6.93 1.35 9.02
CA ASN A 160 6.62 0.76 7.72
C ASN A 160 5.46 1.53 7.07
N VAL A 161 5.60 1.85 5.79
CA VAL A 161 4.50 2.25 4.93
C VAL A 161 4.33 1.18 3.86
N GLU A 162 3.18 0.53 3.84
CA GLU A 162 2.83 -0.55 2.93
C GLU A 162 1.69 -0.11 2.03
N SER A 163 1.74 -0.52 0.76
CA SER A 163 0.65 -0.33 -0.20
C SER A 163 0.31 -1.66 -0.88
N GLY A 164 -0.99 -1.86 -1.13
CA GLY A 164 -1.55 -2.98 -1.87
C GLY A 164 -1.95 -4.20 -1.02
N ILE A 165 -2.66 -5.13 -1.66
CA ILE A 165 -3.00 -6.44 -1.08
C ILE A 165 -2.16 -7.54 -1.75
N ILE A 166 -2.20 -7.60 -3.09
CA ILE A 166 -1.43 -8.52 -3.91
C ILE A 166 -0.18 -7.78 -4.40
N GLY A 167 0.99 -8.44 -4.35
CA GLY A 167 2.23 -7.79 -4.81
C GLY A 167 2.74 -6.65 -3.91
N ARG A 168 2.31 -6.62 -2.63
CA ARG A 168 2.62 -5.60 -1.63
C ARG A 168 4.04 -5.04 -1.73
N ALA A 169 4.11 -3.71 -1.76
CA ALA A 169 5.36 -2.97 -1.61
C ALA A 169 5.42 -2.38 -0.19
N THR A 170 6.62 -2.39 0.40
CA THR A 170 6.86 -1.88 1.76
C THR A 170 8.07 -0.97 1.73
N ALA A 171 7.91 0.26 2.24
CA ALA A 171 9.01 1.14 2.57
C ALA A 171 9.21 1.19 4.07
N THR A 172 10.45 0.95 4.50
CA THR A 172 10.83 0.89 5.91
C THR A 172 11.71 2.08 6.24
N PHE A 173 11.40 2.77 7.32
CA PHE A 173 12.12 3.93 7.80
C PHE A 173 12.40 3.78 9.30
N LYS A 174 13.28 4.64 9.83
CA LYS A 174 13.31 4.86 11.27
C LYS A 174 12.11 5.72 11.67
N LEU A 175 11.67 5.61 12.92
CA LEU A 175 10.52 6.39 13.40
C LEU A 175 10.74 7.91 13.26
N GLU A 176 11.99 8.40 13.31
CA GLU A 176 12.27 9.84 13.17
C GLU A 176 11.77 10.43 11.83
N SER A 177 11.70 9.61 10.78
CA SER A 177 11.21 10.01 9.45
C SER A 177 9.69 10.19 9.40
N ILE A 178 8.93 9.85 10.45
CA ILE A 178 7.47 9.98 10.43
C ILE A 178 7.00 11.43 10.27
N ASN A 179 7.75 12.39 10.79
CA ASN A 179 7.44 13.82 10.66
C ASN A 179 7.62 14.31 9.21
N GLU A 180 8.63 13.78 8.52
CA GLU A 180 8.84 14.05 7.10
C GLU A 180 7.68 13.51 6.27
N PHE A 181 7.29 12.25 6.51
CA PHE A 181 6.15 11.63 5.83
C PHE A 181 4.85 12.41 6.07
N ARG A 182 4.54 12.74 7.34
CA ARG A 182 3.39 13.59 7.69
C ARG A 182 3.45 14.94 6.97
N GLY A 183 4.63 15.55 6.90
CA GLY A 183 4.86 16.82 6.21
C GLY A 183 4.56 16.76 4.72
N LEU A 184 4.89 15.65 4.04
CA LEU A 184 4.52 15.43 2.65
C LEU A 184 3.00 15.34 2.46
N ILE A 185 2.29 14.60 3.33
CA ILE A 185 0.82 14.51 3.28
C ILE A 185 0.17 15.88 3.50
N ALA A 186 0.67 16.65 4.48
CA ALA A 186 0.17 17.99 4.76
C ALA A 186 0.36 18.94 3.57
N LYS A 187 1.56 18.97 2.98
CA LYS A 187 1.85 19.76 1.77
C LYS A 187 0.98 19.34 0.58
N ALA A 188 0.73 18.04 0.43
CA ALA A 188 -0.14 17.51 -0.60
C ALA A 188 -1.58 18.01 -0.43
N LYS A 189 -2.05 18.05 0.82
CA LYS A 189 -3.36 18.63 1.16
C LYS A 189 -3.41 20.11 0.85
N GLU A 190 -2.41 20.89 1.27
CA GLU A 190 -2.32 22.33 0.97
C GLU A 190 -2.34 22.59 -0.54
N LYS A 191 -1.65 21.76 -1.32
CA LYS A 191 -1.69 21.84 -2.79
C LYS A 191 -3.10 21.61 -3.34
N LEU A 192 -3.83 20.64 -2.83
CA LEU A 192 -5.23 20.39 -3.24
C LEU A 192 -6.16 21.51 -2.79
N ASP A 193 -5.99 22.04 -1.58
CA ASP A 193 -6.75 23.18 -1.06
C ASP A 193 -6.58 24.42 -1.94
N SER A 194 -5.42 24.57 -2.62
CA SER A 194 -5.16 25.71 -3.52
C SER A 194 -5.86 25.62 -4.89
N ILE A 195 -6.36 24.45 -5.27
CA ILE A 195 -6.95 24.20 -6.61
C ILE A 195 -8.40 23.70 -6.58
N LYS A 196 -8.92 23.35 -5.40
CA LYS A 196 -10.28 22.88 -5.19
C LYS A 196 -11.25 24.03 -4.97
#